data_AF-A0A6I1GDF7-F1
#
_entry.id   AF-A0A6I1GDF7-F1
#
_cell.length_a   1.000
_cell.length_b   1.000
_cell.length_c   1.000
_cell.angle_alpha   90.00
_cell.angle_beta   90.00
_cell.angle_gamma   90.00
#
_symmetry.space_group_name_H-M   'P 1'
#
loop_
_entity.id
_entity.type
_entity.pdbx_description
1 polymer ?
#
loop_
_entity_poly.entity_id
_entity_poly.type
_entity_poly.pdbx_seq_one_letter_code
_entity_poly.pdbx_strand_id
1 'polypeptide(L)'
;MVARDFLWGSDNGHLWFLPTLFLMLMLSLALVKLCGTNVRLDIAMAVCAVGLLLTRRWLGWNTYVSQFAAYYVFFVIGFVYHRYEPQPANTMAAAAVVLAGCVAVSWSPRSFFAATLISAVAVLAVYTLAPRRSCAPMRLISKDSMGIYLFHSPMLYISFTYWPGISPALMILINFIGFGTVALVLTELMRHARCGIVIGE
;
A
#
# COMPACT_ATOMS: atom_id res chain seq x y z
N MET A 1 13.97 -2.28 24.63
CA MET A 1 14.71 -2.39 23.35
C MET A 1 13.72 -2.46 22.20
N VAL A 2 12.88 -3.50 22.13
CA VAL A 2 11.83 -3.68 21.10
C VAL A 2 10.92 -2.46 20.86
N ALA A 3 10.39 -1.81 21.90
CA ALA A 3 9.51 -0.63 21.71
C ALA A 3 10.25 0.59 21.12
N ARG A 4 11.54 0.74 21.44
CA ARG A 4 12.40 1.78 20.87
C ARG A 4 12.61 1.50 19.39
N ASP A 5 12.95 0.27 19.05
CA ASP A 5 13.25 -0.14 17.67
C ASP A 5 11.98 -0.11 16.80
N PHE A 6 10.81 -0.39 17.39
CA PHE A 6 9.50 -0.24 16.76
C PHE A 6 9.14 1.22 16.47
N LEU A 7 9.34 2.15 17.42
CA LEU A 7 9.06 3.58 17.25
C LEU A 7 10.02 4.24 16.26
N TRP A 8 11.29 3.83 16.26
CA TRP A 8 12.32 4.37 15.37
C TRP A 8 12.30 3.77 13.96
N GLY A 9 11.50 2.73 13.71
CA GLY A 9 11.39 2.17 12.36
C GLY A 9 12.54 1.25 11.97
N SER A 10 13.46 0.92 12.88
CA SER A 10 14.76 0.33 12.52
C SER A 10 14.68 -1.13 12.08
N ASP A 11 13.65 -1.86 12.53
CA ASP A 11 13.54 -3.31 12.31
C ASP A 11 12.08 -3.77 12.08
N ASN A 12 11.33 -3.03 11.26
CA ASN A 12 9.88 -3.23 11.12
C ASN A 12 9.45 -3.95 9.84
N GLY A 13 10.36 -4.58 9.10
CA GLY A 13 10.04 -5.50 8.00
C GLY A 13 8.92 -5.03 7.07
N HIS A 14 7.74 -5.68 7.11
CA HIS A 14 6.54 -5.27 6.34
C HIS A 14 5.56 -4.36 7.11
N LEU A 15 5.69 -4.22 8.43
CA LEU A 15 4.75 -3.50 9.30
C LEU A 15 4.70 -1.99 9.05
N TRP A 16 5.60 -1.43 8.24
CA TRP A 16 5.65 0.00 7.93
C TRP A 16 4.47 0.50 7.11
N PHE A 17 3.76 -0.37 6.39
CA PHE A 17 2.69 0.07 5.49
C PHE A 17 1.57 0.83 6.21
N LEU A 18 1.10 0.31 7.35
CA LEU A 18 -0.03 0.90 8.08
C LEU A 18 0.31 2.27 8.73
N PRO A 19 1.42 2.42 9.50
CA PRO A 19 1.83 3.72 9.99
C PRO A 19 2.04 4.73 8.85
N THR A 20 2.62 4.29 7.73
CA THR A 20 2.82 5.15 6.56
C THR A 20 1.49 5.60 5.95
N LEU A 21 0.51 4.72 5.77
CA LEU A 21 -0.82 5.07 5.26
C LEU A 21 -1.55 6.03 6.21
N PHE A 22 -1.42 5.82 7.52
CA PHE A 22 -1.97 6.73 8.52
C PHE A 22 -1.37 8.14 8.40
N LEU A 23 -0.05 8.27 8.22
CA LEU A 23 0.60 9.56 7.99
C LEU A 23 0.09 10.26 6.71
N MET A 24 -0.11 9.50 5.62
CA MET A 24 -0.72 10.02 4.38
C MET A 24 -2.10 10.58 4.65
N LEU A 25 -2.96 9.81 5.33
CA LEU A 25 -4.31 10.23 5.67
C LEU A 25 -4.32 11.47 6.57
N MET A 26 -3.45 11.53 7.58
CA MET A 26 -3.34 12.68 8.47
C MET A 26 -2.97 13.96 7.71
N LEU A 27 -1.96 13.90 6.84
CA LEU A 27 -1.57 15.06 6.03
C LEU A 27 -2.70 15.46 5.09
N SER A 28 -3.32 14.51 4.38
CA SER A 28 -4.40 14.82 3.44
C SER A 28 -5.63 15.41 4.15
N LEU A 29 -6.01 14.90 5.32
CA LEU A 29 -7.08 15.47 6.12
C LEU A 29 -6.76 16.88 6.60
N ALA A 30 -5.52 17.14 7.02
CA ALA A 30 -5.08 18.49 7.38
C ALA A 30 -5.20 19.44 6.19
N LEU A 31 -4.76 19.03 5.00
CA LEU A 31 -4.88 19.83 3.77
C LEU A 31 -6.34 20.06 3.37
N VAL A 32 -7.23 19.06 3.52
CA VAL A 32 -8.67 19.23 3.29
C VAL A 32 -9.26 20.28 4.23
N LYS A 33 -8.88 20.27 5.52
CA LYS A 33 -9.34 21.27 6.48
C LYS A 33 -8.82 22.67 6.18
N LEU A 34 -7.60 22.80 5.64
CA LEU A 34 -6.97 24.09 5.34
C LEU A 34 -7.39 24.69 4.00
N CYS A 35 -7.49 23.86 2.96
CA CYS A 35 -7.71 24.30 1.57
C CYS A 35 -9.15 24.06 1.07
N GLY A 36 -9.98 23.38 1.87
CA GLY A 36 -11.30 22.91 1.47
C GLY A 36 -11.25 21.80 0.42
N THR A 37 -12.37 21.56 -0.26
CA THR A 37 -12.51 20.54 -1.31
C THR A 37 -12.48 21.15 -2.71
N ASN A 38 -11.61 22.12 -2.98
CA ASN A 38 -11.51 22.77 -4.31
C ASN A 38 -10.27 22.26 -5.07
N VAL A 39 -10.05 22.74 -6.31
CA VAL A 39 -8.82 22.47 -7.09
C VAL A 39 -7.56 22.91 -6.34
N ARG A 40 -7.69 23.90 -5.44
CA ARG A 40 -6.62 24.34 -4.52
C ARG A 40 -6.09 23.20 -3.65
N LEU A 41 -6.94 22.25 -3.26
CA LEU A 41 -6.53 21.05 -2.52
C LEU A 41 -5.64 20.16 -3.38
N ASP A 42 -6.02 19.92 -4.63
CA ASP A 42 -5.28 19.06 -5.56
C ASP A 42 -3.88 19.64 -5.81
N ILE A 43 -3.79 20.97 -6.00
CA ILE A 43 -2.53 21.70 -6.13
C ILE A 43 -1.71 21.61 -4.83
N ALA A 44 -2.32 21.86 -3.66
CA ALA A 44 -1.63 21.79 -2.38
C ALA A 44 -1.07 20.39 -2.11
N MET A 45 -1.85 19.35 -2.37
CA MET A 45 -1.41 17.95 -2.25
C MET A 45 -0.28 17.61 -3.23
N ALA A 46 -0.36 18.08 -4.48
CA ALA A 46 0.70 17.89 -5.47
C ALA A 46 2.01 18.57 -5.05
N VAL A 47 1.93 19.81 -4.55
CA VAL A 47 3.10 20.56 -4.03
C VAL A 47 3.71 19.83 -2.84
N CYS A 48 2.89 19.36 -1.90
CA CYS A 48 3.37 18.55 -0.77
C CYS A 48 4.02 17.24 -1.23
N ALA A 49 3.43 16.56 -2.23
CA ALA A 49 3.99 15.32 -2.77
C ALA A 49 5.35 15.52 -3.42
N VAL A 50 5.52 16.56 -4.24
CA VAL A 50 6.81 16.89 -4.84
C VAL A 50 7.82 17.30 -3.77
N GLY A 51 7.43 18.14 -2.80
CA GLY A 51 8.29 18.55 -1.70
C GLY A 51 8.78 17.38 -0.86
N LEU A 52 7.89 16.42 -0.54
CA LEU A 52 8.25 15.21 0.18
C LEU A 52 9.18 14.30 -0.64
N LEU A 53 8.92 14.15 -1.94
CA LEU A 53 9.77 13.35 -2.82
C LEU A 53 11.22 13.89 -2.86
N LEU A 54 11.39 15.22 -2.93
CA LEU A 54 12.70 15.88 -2.94
C LEU A 54 13.42 15.82 -1.59
N THR A 55 12.66 15.91 -0.49
CA THR A 55 13.22 15.88 0.87
C THR A 55 13.44 14.46 1.41
N ARG A 56 12.96 13.43 0.71
CA ARG A 56 13.08 12.01 1.09
C ARG A 56 14.49 11.60 1.55
N ARG A 57 15.54 12.07 0.86
CA ARG A 57 16.94 11.71 1.18
C ARG A 57 17.33 12.13 2.60
N TRP A 58 16.76 13.22 3.09
CA TRP A 58 16.97 13.74 4.44
C TRP A 58 16.08 13.07 5.49
N LEU A 59 15.03 12.37 5.05
CA LEU A 59 14.04 11.70 5.89
C LEU A 59 14.35 10.21 6.15
N GLY A 60 15.56 9.74 5.82
CA GLY A 60 15.99 8.35 6.01
C GLY A 60 16.22 7.90 7.46
N TRP A 61 16.15 8.82 8.43
CA TRP A 61 16.28 8.56 9.86
C TRP A 61 15.13 7.74 10.45
N ASN A 62 13.96 7.75 9.82
CA ASN A 62 12.81 6.95 10.22
C ASN A 62 12.17 6.28 8.98
N THR A 63 12.06 4.96 9.01
CA THR A 63 11.51 4.17 7.90
C THR A 63 10.09 4.60 7.53
N TYR A 64 9.22 4.86 8.51
CA TYR A 64 7.83 5.25 8.23
C TYR A 64 7.74 6.59 7.51
N VAL A 65 8.55 7.56 7.92
CA VAL A 65 8.61 8.90 7.34
C VAL A 65 9.25 8.88 5.96
N SER A 66 10.31 8.07 5.78
CA SER A 66 10.96 7.88 4.49
C SER A 66 10.01 7.24 3.46
N GLN A 67 9.28 6.20 3.87
CA GLN A 67 8.30 5.53 3.01
C GLN A 67 7.08 6.44 2.74
N PHE A 68 6.62 7.18 3.75
CA PHE A 68 5.61 8.21 3.57
C PHE A 68 6.01 9.22 2.50
N ALA A 69 7.24 9.75 2.58
CA ALA A 69 7.74 10.71 1.61
C ALA A 69 7.88 10.12 0.19
N ALA A 70 8.21 8.83 0.09
CA ALA A 70 8.33 8.14 -1.19
C ALA A 70 6.96 7.85 -1.85
N TYR A 71 5.97 7.45 -1.05
CA TYR A 71 4.71 6.91 -1.57
C TYR A 71 3.56 7.92 -1.61
N TYR A 72 3.67 9.07 -0.93
CA TYR A 72 2.59 10.07 -0.91
C TYR A 72 2.23 10.57 -2.32
N VAL A 73 3.18 10.61 -3.25
CA VAL A 73 2.90 10.96 -4.65
C VAL A 73 1.88 10.03 -5.32
N PHE A 74 1.98 8.72 -5.08
CA PHE A 74 1.03 7.74 -5.64
C PHE A 74 -0.34 7.85 -4.97
N PHE A 75 -0.37 8.14 -3.67
CA PHE A 75 -1.60 8.42 -2.94
C PHE A 75 -2.34 9.62 -3.54
N VAL A 76 -1.64 10.72 -3.80
CA VAL A 76 -2.22 11.94 -4.40
C VAL A 76 -2.70 11.67 -5.83
N ILE A 77 -1.94 10.94 -6.65
CA ILE A 77 -2.37 10.56 -8.01
C ILE A 77 -3.66 9.74 -7.95
N GLY A 78 -3.73 8.74 -7.07
CA GLY A 78 -4.93 7.93 -6.88
C GLY A 78 -6.12 8.75 -6.39
N PHE A 79 -5.90 9.66 -5.45
CA PHE A 79 -6.94 10.56 -4.93
C PHE A 79 -7.52 11.46 -6.03
N VAL A 80 -6.65 12.14 -6.79
CA VAL A 80 -7.07 13.03 -7.88
C VAL A 80 -7.80 12.24 -8.97
N TYR A 81 -7.27 11.08 -9.36
CA TYR A 81 -7.91 10.25 -10.38
C TYR A 81 -9.32 9.80 -9.95
N HIS A 82 -9.47 9.32 -8.71
CA HIS A 82 -10.76 8.91 -8.19
C HIS A 82 -11.75 10.09 -8.13
N ARG A 83 -11.28 11.27 -7.74
CA ARG A 83 -12.11 12.47 -7.59
C ARG A 83 -12.74 12.95 -8.91
N TYR A 84 -12.02 12.83 -10.02
CA TYR A 84 -12.50 13.28 -11.34
C TYR A 84 -13.13 12.16 -12.17
N GLU A 85 -13.14 10.91 -11.68
CA GLU A 85 -13.62 9.69 -12.36
C GLU A 85 -13.57 9.75 -13.91
N PRO A 86 -12.39 9.88 -14.52
CA PRO A 86 -12.31 9.91 -15.97
C PRO A 86 -12.84 8.60 -16.58
N GLN A 87 -13.28 8.68 -17.85
CA GLN A 87 -13.85 7.52 -18.55
C GLN A 87 -12.93 6.29 -18.48
N PRO A 88 -13.49 5.08 -18.36
CA PRO A 88 -12.70 3.86 -18.26
C PRO A 88 -11.79 3.74 -19.49
N ALA A 89 -10.48 3.64 -19.24
CA ALA A 89 -9.51 3.46 -20.30
C ALA A 89 -9.69 2.09 -20.98
N ASN A 90 -9.28 1.99 -22.25
CA ASN A 90 -9.24 0.71 -22.95
C ASN A 90 -8.33 -0.27 -22.19
N THR A 91 -8.89 -1.41 -21.77
CA THR A 91 -8.23 -2.43 -20.95
C THR A 91 -6.98 -3.00 -21.65
N MET A 92 -7.00 -3.16 -22.97
CA MET A 92 -5.83 -3.64 -23.71
C MET A 92 -4.69 -2.61 -23.69
N ALA A 93 -5.01 -1.32 -23.81
CA ALA A 93 -4.02 -0.25 -23.76
C ALA A 93 -3.43 -0.12 -22.35
N ALA A 94 -4.26 -0.20 -21.30
CA ALA A 94 -3.79 -0.18 -19.92
C ALA A 94 -2.90 -1.39 -19.60
N ALA A 95 -3.27 -2.60 -20.02
CA ALA A 95 -2.44 -3.80 -19.81
C ALA A 95 -1.09 -3.71 -20.55
N ALA A 96 -1.09 -3.20 -21.79
CA ALA A 96 0.14 -2.96 -22.55
C ALA A 96 1.05 -1.93 -21.86
N VAL A 97 0.47 -0.87 -21.30
CA VAL A 97 1.20 0.16 -20.54
C VAL A 97 1.80 -0.41 -19.25
N VAL A 98 1.07 -1.26 -18.51
CA VAL A 98 1.60 -1.94 -17.32
C VAL A 98 2.77 -2.84 -17.70
N LEU A 99 2.60 -3.69 -18.72
CA LEU A 99 3.65 -4.61 -19.18
C LEU A 99 4.88 -3.86 -19.67
N ALA A 100 4.70 -2.81 -20.46
CA ALA A 100 5.79 -1.93 -20.92
C ALA A 100 6.50 -1.27 -19.72
N GLY A 101 5.76 -0.84 -18.70
CA GLY A 101 6.33 -0.29 -17.47
C GLY A 101 7.17 -1.31 -16.69
N CYS A 102 6.68 -2.54 -16.53
CA CYS A 102 7.44 -3.62 -15.89
C CYS A 102 8.73 -3.97 -16.65
N VAL A 103 8.68 -4.00 -17.98
CA VAL A 103 9.85 -4.25 -18.84
C VAL A 103 10.83 -3.07 -18.80
N ALA A 104 10.34 -1.84 -18.83
CA ALA A 104 11.18 -0.65 -18.75
C ALA A 104 11.89 -0.52 -17.39
N VAL A 105 11.24 -0.93 -16.30
CA VAL A 105 11.85 -0.97 -14.96
C VAL A 105 12.88 -2.11 -14.86
N SER A 106 12.65 -3.26 -15.51
CA SER A 106 13.59 -4.39 -15.46
C SER A 106 14.85 -4.18 -16.31
N TRP A 107 14.78 -3.36 -17.37
CA TRP A 107 15.91 -3.06 -18.26
C TRP A 107 16.83 -1.92 -17.80
N SER A 108 16.57 -1.33 -16.63
CA SER A 108 17.37 -0.28 -15.95
C SER A 108 16.86 1.15 -16.11
N PRO A 109 16.08 1.65 -15.13
CA PRO A 109 16.02 3.07 -14.86
C PRO A 109 17.19 3.43 -13.93
N ARG A 110 18.33 3.82 -14.50
CA ARG A 110 19.43 4.45 -13.74
C ARG A 110 19.00 5.75 -13.04
N SER A 111 17.91 6.36 -13.49
CA SER A 111 17.35 7.58 -12.90
C SER A 111 16.11 7.30 -12.05
N PHE A 112 16.18 7.74 -10.79
CA PHE A 112 15.08 7.66 -9.82
C PHE A 112 13.76 8.27 -10.35
N PHE A 113 13.86 9.39 -11.07
CA PHE A 113 12.71 10.07 -11.65
C PHE A 113 12.02 9.23 -12.73
N ALA A 114 12.78 8.56 -13.62
CA ALA A 114 12.19 7.70 -14.64
C ALA A 114 11.51 6.49 -14.00
N ALA A 115 12.14 5.85 -13.01
CA ALA A 115 11.54 4.74 -12.27
C ALA A 115 10.21 5.14 -11.62
N THR A 116 10.18 6.33 -10.99
CA THR A 116 8.98 6.86 -10.33
C THR A 116 7.86 7.15 -11.33
N LEU A 117 8.20 7.76 -12.48
CA LEU A 117 7.24 8.06 -13.53
C LEU A 117 6.65 6.78 -14.14
N ILE A 118 7.49 5.80 -14.46
CA ILE A 118 7.04 4.51 -14.98
C ILE A 118 6.13 3.80 -13.97
N SER A 119 6.52 3.83 -12.68
CA SER A 119 5.71 3.26 -11.60
C SER A 119 4.35 3.96 -11.48
N ALA A 120 4.31 5.29 -11.63
CA ALA A 120 3.07 6.06 -11.55
C ALA A 120 2.12 5.70 -12.71
N VAL A 121 2.66 5.59 -13.92
CA VAL A 121 1.92 5.16 -15.11
C VAL A 121 1.38 3.74 -14.95
N ALA A 122 2.20 2.82 -14.43
CA ALA A 122 1.79 1.45 -14.17
C ALA A 122 0.67 1.38 -13.11
N VAL A 123 0.80 2.10 -12.00
CA VAL A 123 -0.25 2.17 -10.95
C VAL A 123 -1.54 2.72 -11.52
N LEU A 124 -1.48 3.78 -12.33
CA LEU A 124 -2.67 4.37 -12.97
C LEU A 124 -3.35 3.38 -13.91
N ALA A 125 -2.56 2.64 -14.70
CA ALA A 125 -3.07 1.63 -15.61
C ALA A 125 -3.67 0.42 -14.86
N VAL A 126 -3.10 0.01 -13.73
CA VAL A 126 -3.71 -1.00 -12.84
C VAL A 126 -5.04 -0.49 -12.29
N TYR A 127 -5.11 0.78 -11.88
CA TYR A 127 -6.35 1.39 -11.38
C TYR A 127 -7.45 1.43 -12.44
N THR A 128 -7.11 1.70 -13.71
CA THR A 128 -8.10 1.69 -14.80
C THR A 128 -8.56 0.28 -15.18
N LEU A 129 -7.68 -0.71 -15.03
CA LEU A 129 -8.00 -2.14 -15.24
C LEU A 129 -8.85 -2.73 -14.12
N ALA A 130 -8.69 -2.21 -12.90
CA ALA A 130 -9.36 -2.75 -11.73
C ALA A 130 -10.88 -2.71 -11.94
N PRO A 131 -11.57 -3.87 -11.94
CA PRO A 131 -13.00 -3.90 -12.16
C PRO A 131 -13.72 -3.19 -11.02
N ARG A 132 -14.59 -2.23 -11.36
CA ARG A 132 -15.45 -1.52 -10.38
C ARG A 132 -16.53 -2.40 -9.73
N ARG A 133 -16.61 -3.68 -10.11
CA ARG A 133 -17.61 -4.63 -9.61
C ARG A 133 -17.05 -5.38 -8.40
N SER A 134 -17.78 -5.37 -7.29
CA SER A 134 -17.46 -6.20 -6.14
C SER A 134 -18.10 -7.58 -6.30
N CYS A 135 -17.28 -8.63 -6.20
CA CYS A 135 -17.75 -10.02 -6.11
C CYS A 135 -17.96 -10.39 -4.63
N ALA A 136 -18.87 -11.32 -4.33
CA ALA A 136 -19.10 -11.81 -2.96
C ALA A 136 -17.81 -12.17 -2.17
N PRO A 137 -16.85 -12.96 -2.73
CA PRO A 137 -15.60 -13.25 -2.03
C PRO A 137 -14.71 -12.01 -1.85
N MET A 138 -14.73 -11.07 -2.80
CA MET A 138 -13.99 -9.81 -2.70
C MET A 138 -14.50 -8.95 -1.55
N ARG A 139 -15.83 -8.90 -1.34
CA ARG A 139 -16.41 -8.16 -0.21
C ARG A 139 -16.03 -8.77 1.14
N LEU A 140 -15.98 -10.11 1.22
CA LEU A 140 -15.57 -10.80 2.45
C LEU A 140 -14.12 -10.45 2.82
N ILE A 141 -13.20 -10.59 1.87
CA ILE A 141 -11.78 -10.26 2.09
C ILE A 141 -11.59 -8.77 2.36
N SER A 142 -12.32 -7.89 1.65
CA SER A 142 -12.23 -6.45 1.85
C SER A 142 -12.65 -6.03 3.26
N LYS A 143 -13.72 -6.64 3.79
CA LYS A 143 -14.24 -6.37 5.13
C LYS A 143 -13.19 -6.72 6.20
N ASP A 144 -12.48 -7.83 6.02
CA ASP A 144 -11.51 -8.35 6.98
C ASP A 144 -10.05 -7.98 6.65
N SER A 145 -9.83 -7.16 5.63
CA SER A 145 -8.50 -6.88 5.07
C SER A 145 -7.48 -6.40 6.11
N MET A 146 -7.93 -5.59 7.07
CA MET A 146 -7.08 -5.08 8.14
C MET A 146 -6.64 -6.19 9.11
N GLY A 147 -7.59 -7.03 9.56
CA GLY A 147 -7.31 -8.16 10.44
C GLY A 147 -6.45 -9.22 9.74
N ILE A 148 -6.75 -9.52 8.47
CA ILE A 148 -5.94 -10.41 7.64
C ILE A 148 -4.50 -9.90 7.60
N TYR A 149 -4.29 -8.62 7.30
CA TYR A 149 -2.94 -8.04 7.25
C TYR A 149 -2.19 -8.19 8.58
N LEU A 150 -2.85 -7.87 9.71
CA LEU A 150 -2.25 -7.92 11.04
C LEU A 150 -1.89 -9.33 11.48
N PHE A 151 -2.75 -10.32 11.24
CA PHE A 151 -2.50 -11.69 11.66
C PHE A 151 -1.65 -12.47 10.66
N HIS A 152 -1.77 -12.17 9.37
CA HIS A 152 -1.01 -12.84 8.33
C HIS A 152 0.48 -12.49 8.37
N SER A 153 0.83 -11.23 8.65
CA SER A 153 2.23 -10.78 8.68
C SER A 153 3.10 -11.59 9.67
N PRO A 154 2.73 -11.77 10.96
CA PRO A 154 3.46 -12.66 11.89
C PRO A 154 3.58 -14.11 11.42
N MET A 155 2.53 -14.66 10.80
CA MET A 155 2.56 -16.05 10.31
C MET A 155 3.55 -16.24 9.16
N LEU A 156 3.73 -15.23 8.30
CA LEU A 156 4.80 -15.24 7.30
C LEU A 156 6.18 -15.37 7.96
N TYR A 157 6.45 -14.63 9.03
CA TYR A 157 7.72 -14.74 9.75
C TYR A 157 7.93 -16.15 10.29
N ILE A 158 6.90 -16.78 10.85
CA ILE A 158 6.97 -18.17 11.32
C ILE A 158 7.33 -19.11 10.17
N SER A 159 6.70 -19.01 9.00
CA SER A 159 7.07 -19.87 7.85
C SER A 159 8.54 -19.70 7.43
N PHE A 160 9.02 -18.45 7.36
CA PHE A 160 10.39 -18.17 6.91
C PHE A 160 11.44 -18.59 7.94
N THR A 161 11.14 -18.49 9.23
CA THR A 161 12.07 -18.91 10.29
C THR A 161 12.13 -20.43 10.43
N TYR A 162 10.99 -21.13 10.38
CA TYR A 162 10.95 -22.58 10.66
C TYR A 162 11.08 -23.46 9.41
N TRP A 163 10.81 -22.93 8.21
CA TRP A 163 10.90 -23.69 6.95
C TRP A 163 11.79 -23.03 5.88
N PRO A 164 13.08 -22.77 6.16
CA PRO A 164 13.98 -22.08 5.22
C PRO A 164 14.29 -22.89 3.95
N GLY A 165 14.12 -24.22 3.98
CA GLY A 165 14.44 -25.12 2.85
C GLY A 165 13.24 -25.61 2.04
N ILE A 166 12.06 -25.03 2.25
CA ILE A 166 10.84 -25.46 1.56
C ILE A 166 10.83 -24.98 0.10
N SER A 167 10.17 -25.73 -0.79
CA SER A 167 10.10 -25.30 -2.19
C SER A 167 9.32 -23.97 -2.31
N PRO A 168 9.76 -23.02 -3.16
CA PRO A 168 9.12 -21.71 -3.27
C PRO A 168 7.62 -21.79 -3.61
N ALA A 169 7.23 -22.75 -4.45
CA ALA A 169 5.83 -22.97 -4.80
C ALA A 169 4.99 -23.42 -3.58
N LEU A 170 5.55 -24.28 -2.74
CA LEU A 170 4.87 -24.78 -1.55
C LEU A 170 4.85 -23.72 -0.43
N MET A 171 5.89 -22.88 -0.34
CA MET A 171 5.89 -21.69 0.52
C MET A 171 4.74 -20.75 0.17
N ILE A 172 4.57 -20.45 -1.12
CA ILE A 172 3.47 -19.61 -1.61
C ILE A 172 2.12 -20.25 -1.28
N LEU A 173 1.97 -21.56 -1.51
CA LEU A 173 0.72 -22.27 -1.24
C LEU A 173 0.34 -22.20 0.25
N ILE A 174 1.27 -22.50 1.14
CA ILE A 174 1.04 -22.51 2.59
C ILE A 174 0.76 -21.10 3.10
N ASN A 175 1.54 -20.11 2.67
CA ASN A 175 1.35 -18.75 3.13
C ASN A 175 0.03 -18.17 2.59
N PHE A 176 -0.22 -18.30 1.29
CA PHE A 176 -1.37 -17.66 0.67
C PHE A 176 -2.70 -18.35 1.02
N ILE A 177 -2.75 -19.69 0.96
CA ILE A 177 -3.98 -20.43 1.24
C ILE A 177 -4.07 -20.80 2.72
N GLY A 178 -3.02 -21.38 3.29
CA GLY A 178 -3.02 -21.81 4.69
C GLY A 178 -3.11 -20.63 5.66
N PHE A 179 -2.07 -19.81 5.73
CA PHE A 179 -2.05 -18.68 6.66
C PHE A 179 -3.03 -17.57 6.28
N GLY A 180 -3.38 -17.40 5.01
CA GLY A 180 -4.45 -16.51 4.59
C GLY A 180 -5.81 -16.92 5.17
N THR A 181 -6.16 -18.21 5.12
CA THR A 181 -7.42 -18.70 5.70
C THR A 181 -7.41 -18.68 7.23
N VAL A 182 -6.29 -19.00 7.87
CA VAL A 182 -6.15 -18.88 9.33
C VAL A 182 -6.33 -17.42 9.76
N ALA A 183 -5.75 -16.46 9.03
CA ALA A 183 -5.88 -15.04 9.34
C ALA A 183 -7.34 -14.56 9.21
N LEU A 184 -8.05 -15.03 8.19
CA LEU A 184 -9.48 -14.76 8.01
C LEU A 184 -10.32 -15.28 9.18
N VAL A 185 -10.13 -16.54 9.56
CA VAL A 185 -10.86 -17.16 10.68
C VAL A 185 -10.55 -16.43 11.99
N LEU A 186 -9.29 -16.12 12.25
CA LEU A 186 -8.88 -15.41 13.46
C LEU A 186 -9.50 -14.00 13.52
N THR A 187 -9.59 -13.31 12.38
CA THR A 187 -10.22 -11.99 12.29
C THR A 187 -11.71 -12.06 12.65
N GLU A 188 -12.45 -13.03 12.10
CA GLU A 188 -13.88 -13.16 12.40
C GLU A 188 -14.12 -13.64 13.86
N LEU A 189 -13.26 -14.51 14.40
CA LEU A 189 -13.31 -14.90 15.81
C LEU A 189 -13.09 -13.70 16.75
N MET A 190 -12.10 -12.86 16.45
CA MET A 190 -11.80 -11.65 17.24
C MET A 190 -12.93 -10.61 17.16
N ARG A 191 -13.61 -10.53 16.01
CA ARG A 191 -14.82 -9.72 15.81
C ARG A 191 -15.97 -10.23 16.69
N HIS A 192 -16.22 -11.54 16.71
CA HIS A 192 -17.23 -12.14 17.59
C HIS A 192 -16.89 -12.00 19.08
N ALA A 193 -15.61 -11.98 19.45
CA ALA A 193 -15.13 -11.75 20.81
C ALA A 193 -15.23 -10.28 21.28
N ARG A 194 -15.76 -9.36 20.44
CA ARG A 194 -15.85 -7.90 20.69
C ARG A 194 -14.50 -7.20 20.91
N CYS A 195 -13.41 -7.76 20.39
CA CYS A 195 -12.10 -7.12 20.41
C CYS A 195 -11.88 -6.22 19.17
N GLY A 196 -12.87 -5.39 18.83
CA GLY A 196 -12.88 -4.55 17.61
C GLY A 196 -11.67 -3.60 17.50
N ILE A 197 -11.18 -3.11 18.65
CA ILE A 197 -9.99 -2.24 18.75
C ILE A 197 -8.77 -2.85 18.05
N VAL A 198 -8.61 -4.17 18.07
CA VAL A 198 -7.46 -4.87 17.46
C VAL A 198 -7.60 -4.97 15.93
N ILE A 199 -8.82 -4.94 15.41
CA ILE A 199 -9.13 -5.07 13.97
C ILE A 199 -9.32 -3.68 13.32
N GLY A 200 -9.39 -2.63 14.13
CA GLY A 200 -9.68 -1.26 13.66
C GLY A 200 -11.17 -0.98 13.49
N GLU A 201 -12.03 -1.73 14.20
CA GLU A 201 -13.50 -1.56 14.29
C GLU A 201 -13.96 -1.00 15.63
#